data_AF-A0A7S3SC33-F1
#
_entry.id   AF-A0A7S3SC33-F1
#
_cell.length_a   1.000
_cell.length_b   1.000
_cell.length_c   1.000
_cell.angle_alpha   90.00
_cell.angle_beta   90.00
_cell.angle_gamma   90.00
#
_symmetry.space_group_name_H-M   'P 1'
#
loop_
_entity.id
_entity.type
_entity.pdbx_description
1 polymer ?
#
loop_
_entity_poly.entity_id
_entity_poly.type
_entity_poly.pdbx_seq_one_letter_code
_entity_poly.pdbx_strand_id
1 'polypeptide(L)'
;MPQRVPAHTHRSMTLWWDEAPAAVPPAASRLDAGRLHVLRHYATVLRTTLLVVARLEVISRTSEHARVFGIDFHSVLVRGSQYRVESMLLRLARTQDYALPATNKEQVRGQSAIECQALNFDPEGTLYSDPVAVLDFRSLYPSVVCAYNYCYSTCLGKLEAMAPTLRREAGPSHKFGCLELPPRALATRDEAHGPSGPRDAGSQLRAALRRVGAAAPPADSDQPTSATNPSAAAYSPAASSPAAPSAAPSA
;
A
#
# COMPACT_ATOMS: atom_id res chain seq x y z
N MET A 1 23.73 -6.05 22.79
CA MET A 1 23.63 -5.06 23.87
C MET A 1 23.24 -3.71 23.27
N PRO A 2 22.42 -2.90 23.95
CA PRO A 2 22.16 -1.53 23.53
C PRO A 2 23.48 -0.74 23.55
N GLN A 3 23.79 -0.05 22.45
CA GLN A 3 24.97 0.79 22.31
C GLN A 3 24.53 2.26 22.27
N ARG A 4 25.13 3.09 23.13
CA ARG A 4 24.91 4.54 23.11
C ARG A 4 25.92 5.18 22.16
N VAL A 5 25.43 5.90 21.15
CA VAL A 5 26.27 6.67 20.22
C VAL A 5 26.05 8.16 20.51
N PRO A 6 27.11 8.95 20.77
CA PRO A 6 26.97 10.39 20.97
C PRO A 6 26.52 11.06 19.66
N ALA A 7 25.56 11.98 19.76
CA ALA A 7 25.12 12.80 18.64
C ALA A 7 25.93 14.10 18.62
N HIS A 8 26.69 14.33 17.55
CA HIS A 8 27.44 15.56 17.35
C HIS A 8 26.73 16.46 16.34
N THR A 9 26.83 17.78 16.54
CA THR A 9 26.28 18.74 15.56
C THR A 9 27.19 18.82 14.34
N HIS A 10 26.60 19.11 13.17
CA HIS A 10 27.37 19.29 11.93
C HIS A 10 28.46 20.36 12.08
N ARG A 11 28.17 21.47 12.77
CA ARG A 11 29.13 22.55 13.04
C ARG A 11 30.34 22.05 13.82
N SER A 12 30.13 21.28 14.89
CA SER A 12 31.22 20.72 15.70
C SER A 12 32.11 19.77 14.90
N MET A 13 31.52 18.93 14.05
CA MET A 13 32.28 18.01 13.20
C MET A 13 33.11 18.73 12.13
N THR A 14 32.59 19.82 11.56
CA THR A 14 33.36 20.67 10.62
C THR A 14 34.54 21.33 11.29
N LEU A 15 34.36 21.89 12.50
CA LEU A 15 35.46 22.49 13.26
C LEU A 15 36.59 21.49 13.53
N TRP A 16 36.26 20.28 14.01
CA TRP A 16 37.26 19.22 14.25
C TRP A 16 37.93 18.68 12.98
N TRP A 17 37.33 18.89 11.81
CA TRP A 17 37.89 18.49 10.52
C TRP A 17 38.87 19.52 9.96
N ASP A 18 38.55 20.80 10.13
CA ASP A 18 39.29 21.94 9.62
C ASP A 18 40.44 22.39 10.54
N GLU A 19 40.40 22.05 11.83
CA GLU A 19 41.50 22.24 12.78
C GLU A 19 42.74 21.42 12.35
N ALA A 20 43.61 22.04 11.53
CA ALA A 20 44.93 21.53 11.20
C ALA A 20 45.97 22.01 12.24
N PRO A 21 46.91 21.16 12.69
CA PRO A 21 47.97 21.58 13.60
C PRO A 21 48.90 22.59 12.93
N ALA A 22 49.19 23.70 13.61
CA ALA A 22 50.03 24.80 13.13
C ALA A 22 51.51 24.43 12.89
N ALA A 23 51.96 23.21 13.23
CA ALA A 23 53.33 22.75 13.00
C ALA A 23 53.41 21.22 12.96
N VAL A 24 53.61 20.62 11.79
CA VAL A 24 53.89 19.18 11.65
C VAL A 24 55.07 18.96 10.69
N PRO A 25 56.13 18.22 11.10
CA PRO A 25 57.27 17.94 10.24
C PRO A 25 56.93 16.94 9.10
N PRO A 26 57.63 17.00 7.96
CA PRO A 26 57.21 16.45 6.66
C PRO A 26 57.24 14.91 6.50
N ALA A 27 57.43 14.13 7.57
CA ALA A 27 57.78 12.71 7.46
C ALA A 27 56.77 11.72 8.08
N ALA A 28 55.64 12.17 8.64
CA ALA A 28 54.64 11.27 9.20
C ALA A 28 53.27 11.51 8.57
N SER A 29 52.75 10.50 7.88
CA SER A 29 51.37 10.39 7.42
C SER A 29 50.41 10.39 8.62
N ARG A 30 50.18 11.55 9.22
CA ARG A 30 49.41 11.70 10.46
C ARG A 30 48.03 12.27 10.16
N LEU A 31 47.03 11.41 10.21
CA LEU A 31 45.64 11.82 10.42
C LEU A 31 45.57 12.54 11.78
N ASP A 32 45.19 13.82 11.76
CA ASP A 32 45.05 14.64 12.96
C ASP A 32 44.01 14.03 13.91
N ALA A 33 44.16 14.26 15.23
CA ALA A 33 43.27 13.69 16.24
C ALA A 33 41.79 14.10 16.03
N GLY A 34 41.54 15.35 15.58
CA GLY A 34 40.21 15.85 15.25
C GLY A 34 39.59 15.12 14.04
N ARG A 35 40.34 14.99 12.95
CA ARG A 35 39.92 14.25 11.75
C ARG A 35 39.67 12.76 12.05
N LEU A 36 40.53 12.15 12.86
CA LEU A 36 40.36 10.77 13.32
C LEU A 36 39.10 10.60 14.18
N HIS A 37 38.78 11.58 15.03
CA HIS A 37 37.56 11.57 15.82
C HIS A 37 36.30 11.59 14.93
N VAL A 38 36.26 12.47 13.93
CA VAL A 38 35.17 12.55 12.95
C VAL A 38 35.03 11.25 12.14
N LEU A 39 36.14 10.71 11.63
CA LEU A 39 36.12 9.43 10.91
C LEU A 39 35.61 8.27 11.77
N ARG A 40 36.03 8.20 13.04
CA ARG A 40 35.54 7.19 14.00
C ARG A 40 34.04 7.34 14.27
N HIS A 41 33.53 8.57 14.36
CA HIS A 41 32.11 8.81 14.52
C HIS A 41 31.32 8.28 13.31
N TYR A 42 31.68 8.67 12.09
CA TYR A 42 31.00 8.16 10.88
C TYR A 42 31.14 6.65 10.70
N ALA A 43 32.32 6.08 10.99
CA ALA A 43 32.50 4.63 10.97
C ALA A 43 31.59 3.91 11.98
N THR A 44 31.39 4.50 13.17
CA THR A 44 30.47 3.98 14.18
C THR A 44 29.03 4.07 13.70
N VAL A 45 28.61 5.20 13.12
CA VAL A 45 27.26 5.37 12.55
C VAL A 45 27.00 4.37 11.43
N LEU A 46 27.90 4.26 10.44
CA LEU A 46 27.78 3.32 9.34
C LEU A 46 27.70 1.86 9.81
N ARG A 47 28.60 1.48 10.73
CA ARG A 47 28.57 0.14 11.35
C ARG A 47 27.26 -0.12 12.07
N THR A 48 26.76 0.86 12.82
CA THR A 48 25.48 0.74 13.54
C THR A 48 24.31 0.59 12.57
N THR A 49 24.28 1.39 11.49
CA THR A 49 23.26 1.26 10.43
C THR A 49 23.27 -0.12 9.79
N LEU A 50 24.45 -0.64 9.44
CA LEU A 50 24.59 -2.00 8.90
C LEU A 50 24.13 -3.07 9.89
N LEU A 51 24.47 -2.91 11.18
CA LEU A 51 24.00 -3.80 12.23
C LEU A 51 22.49 -3.77 12.40
N VAL A 52 21.86 -2.60 12.32
CA VAL A 52 20.39 -2.46 12.36
C VAL A 52 19.76 -3.14 11.15
N VAL A 53 20.27 -2.89 9.95
CA VAL A 53 19.77 -3.55 8.71
C VAL A 53 19.89 -5.07 8.81
N ALA A 54 21.03 -5.57 9.30
CA ALA A 54 21.25 -6.99 9.49
C ALA A 54 20.33 -7.57 10.57
N ARG A 55 20.16 -6.88 11.70
CA ARG A 55 19.36 -7.38 12.84
C ARG A 55 17.86 -7.36 12.58
N LEU A 56 17.40 -6.41 11.77
CA LEU A 56 16.01 -6.36 11.29
C LEU A 56 15.76 -7.29 10.09
N GLU A 57 16.82 -7.95 9.59
CA GLU A 57 16.79 -8.88 8.46
C GLU A 57 16.09 -8.28 7.23
N VAL A 58 16.32 -6.99 6.98
CA VAL A 58 15.56 -6.24 5.96
C VAL A 58 15.68 -6.92 4.59
N ILE A 59 16.89 -7.33 4.22
CA ILE A 59 17.16 -7.96 2.92
C ILE A 59 16.47 -9.32 2.83
N SER A 60 16.73 -10.23 3.78
CA SER A 60 16.18 -11.59 3.77
C SER A 60 14.65 -11.60 3.84
N ARG A 61 14.05 -10.78 4.72
CA ARG A 61 12.59 -10.69 4.83
C ARG A 61 11.97 -10.10 3.57
N THR A 62 12.61 -9.11 2.95
CA THR A 62 12.10 -8.51 1.71
C THR A 62 12.23 -9.48 0.54
N SER A 63 13.32 -10.25 0.45
CA SER A 63 13.48 -11.26 -0.60
C SER A 63 12.47 -12.40 -0.48
N GLU A 64 12.18 -12.86 0.74
CA GLU A 64 11.15 -13.88 0.94
C GLU A 64 9.75 -13.36 0.61
N HIS A 65 9.42 -12.13 1.01
CA HIS A 65 8.15 -11.51 0.57
C HIS A 65 8.06 -11.37 -0.95
N ALA A 66 9.15 -10.97 -1.62
CA ALA A 66 9.20 -10.88 -3.08
C ALA A 66 8.90 -12.23 -3.75
N ARG A 67 9.46 -13.33 -3.21
CA ARG A 67 9.21 -14.70 -3.68
C ARG A 67 7.78 -15.15 -3.43
N VAL A 68 7.26 -14.91 -2.22
CA VAL A 68 5.89 -15.29 -1.83
C VAL A 68 4.84 -14.55 -2.65
N PHE A 69 4.99 -13.23 -2.79
CA PHE A 69 4.07 -12.41 -3.61
C PHE A 69 4.37 -12.49 -5.11
N GLY A 70 5.52 -13.02 -5.52
CA GLY A 70 5.95 -13.06 -6.93
C GLY A 70 6.02 -11.67 -7.56
N ILE A 71 6.61 -10.71 -6.86
CA ILE A 71 6.83 -9.32 -7.29
C ILE A 71 8.32 -8.97 -7.17
N ASP A 72 8.73 -7.85 -7.77
CA ASP A 72 10.11 -7.39 -7.65
C ASP A 72 10.45 -6.93 -6.22
N PHE A 73 11.73 -7.07 -5.85
CA PHE A 73 12.23 -6.73 -4.53
C PHE A 73 11.93 -5.28 -4.13
N HIS A 74 12.08 -4.35 -5.08
CA HIS A 74 11.86 -2.93 -4.85
C HIS A 74 10.38 -2.60 -4.60
N SER A 75 9.46 -3.23 -5.33
CA SER A 75 8.02 -3.06 -5.12
C SER A 75 7.56 -3.57 -3.75
N VAL A 76 8.23 -4.54 -3.13
CA VAL A 76 7.92 -4.93 -1.74
C VAL A 76 8.08 -3.74 -0.78
N LEU A 77 9.09 -2.89 -1.01
CA LEU A 77 9.41 -1.75 -0.14
C LEU A 77 8.54 -0.52 -0.45
N VAL A 78 8.24 -0.27 -1.72
CA VAL A 78 7.61 0.98 -2.17
C VAL A 78 6.10 0.84 -2.40
N ARG A 79 5.61 -0.33 -2.83
CA ARG A 79 4.20 -0.52 -3.18
C ARG A 79 3.38 -1.02 -1.98
N GLY A 80 2.12 -0.61 -1.96
CA GLY A 80 1.16 -0.97 -0.92
C GLY A 80 0.66 -2.42 -0.98
N SER A 81 -0.14 -2.79 0.02
CA SER A 81 -0.73 -4.13 0.17
C SER A 81 -1.62 -4.53 -1.01
N GLN A 82 -2.35 -3.58 -1.60
CA GLN A 82 -3.21 -3.82 -2.77
C GLN A 82 -2.43 -4.45 -3.93
N TYR A 83 -1.26 -3.90 -4.26
CA TYR A 83 -0.40 -4.43 -5.33
C TYR A 83 0.00 -5.89 -5.07
N ARG A 84 0.27 -6.24 -3.81
CA ARG A 84 0.65 -7.60 -3.41
C ARG A 84 -0.52 -8.57 -3.61
N VAL A 85 -1.71 -8.20 -3.16
CA VAL A 85 -2.93 -9.03 -3.32
C VAL A 85 -3.31 -9.18 -4.79
N GLU A 86 -3.32 -8.09 -5.55
CA GLU A 86 -3.63 -8.11 -6.99
C GLU A 86 -2.65 -8.99 -7.77
N SER A 87 -1.36 -8.94 -7.45
CA SER A 87 -0.35 -9.77 -8.12
C SER A 87 -0.60 -11.27 -7.92
N MET A 88 -0.98 -11.68 -6.70
CA MET A 88 -1.33 -13.07 -6.40
C MET A 88 -2.64 -13.47 -7.07
N LEU A 89 -3.67 -12.62 -6.95
CA LEU A 89 -5.00 -12.89 -7.49
C LEU A 89 -4.98 -13.01 -9.02
N LEU A 90 -4.26 -12.12 -9.72
CA LEU A 90 -4.14 -12.14 -11.17
C LEU A 90 -3.45 -13.41 -11.68
N ARG A 91 -2.40 -13.87 -10.99
CA ARG A 91 -1.75 -15.15 -11.33
C ARG A 91 -2.70 -16.33 -11.15
N LEU A 92 -3.43 -16.38 -10.02
CA LEU A 92 -4.40 -17.44 -9.78
C LEU A 92 -5.54 -17.42 -10.81
N ALA A 93 -6.11 -16.24 -11.07
CA ALA A 93 -7.16 -16.06 -12.06
C ALA A 93 -6.75 -16.54 -13.44
N ARG A 94 -5.51 -16.22 -13.87
CA ARG A 94 -4.97 -16.68 -15.15
C ARG A 94 -4.89 -18.20 -15.26
N THR A 95 -4.58 -18.92 -14.17
CA THR A 95 -4.54 -20.39 -14.19
C THR A 95 -5.92 -21.04 -14.30
N GLN A 96 -6.97 -20.30 -14.01
CA GLN A 96 -8.36 -20.78 -13.97
C GLN A 96 -9.24 -20.16 -15.06
N ASP A 97 -8.63 -19.46 -16.03
CA ASP A 97 -9.31 -18.74 -17.12
C ASP A 97 -10.28 -17.63 -16.67
N TYR A 98 -10.00 -17.02 -15.52
CA TYR A 98 -10.72 -15.82 -15.06
C TYR A 98 -10.06 -14.54 -15.56
N ALA A 99 -10.89 -13.51 -15.81
CA ALA A 99 -10.42 -12.13 -16.00
C ALA A 99 -10.80 -11.29 -14.78
N LEU A 100 -9.89 -10.41 -14.36
CA LEU A 100 -10.18 -9.43 -13.32
C LEU A 100 -10.85 -8.20 -13.94
N PRO A 101 -11.93 -7.68 -13.33
CA PRO A 101 -12.55 -6.44 -13.76
C PRO A 101 -11.66 -5.24 -13.41
N ALA A 102 -11.58 -4.28 -14.32
CA ALA A 102 -10.94 -2.98 -14.07
C ALA A 102 -12.02 -1.97 -13.67
N THR A 103 -11.92 -1.45 -12.45
CA THR A 103 -12.88 -0.48 -11.90
C THR A 103 -12.26 0.90 -11.85
N ASN A 104 -13.04 1.93 -12.14
CA ASN A 104 -12.62 3.32 -11.97
C ASN A 104 -12.87 3.80 -10.51
N LYS A 105 -12.30 4.95 -10.15
CA LYS A 105 -12.44 5.50 -8.78
C LYS A 105 -13.87 5.95 -8.47
N GLU A 106 -14.65 6.33 -9.47
CA GLU A 106 -16.03 6.82 -9.32
C GLU A 106 -16.99 5.67 -9.00
N GLN A 107 -16.84 4.55 -9.69
CA GLN A 107 -17.55 3.28 -9.48
C GLN A 107 -17.28 2.75 -8.08
N VAL A 108 -16.02 2.78 -7.62
CA VAL A 108 -15.67 2.39 -6.25
C VAL A 108 -16.29 3.34 -5.23
N ARG A 109 -16.34 4.65 -5.50
CA ARG A 109 -17.00 5.62 -4.61
C ARG A 109 -18.53 5.43 -4.56
N GLY A 110 -19.14 5.00 -5.66
CA GLY A 110 -20.58 4.72 -5.76
C GLY A 110 -21.01 3.35 -5.23
N GLN A 111 -20.10 2.57 -4.64
CA GLN A 111 -20.45 1.30 -4.01
C GLN A 111 -21.17 1.52 -2.68
N SER A 112 -22.02 0.58 -2.30
CA SER A 112 -22.70 0.62 -1.00
C SER A 112 -21.69 0.62 0.14
N ALA A 113 -21.97 1.39 1.20
CA ALA A 113 -21.17 1.40 2.40
C ALA A 113 -21.22 0.03 3.11
N ILE A 114 -20.21 -0.26 3.92
CA ILE A 114 -20.16 -1.48 4.72
C ILE A 114 -21.21 -1.39 5.83
N GLU A 115 -22.12 -2.36 5.87
CA GLU A 115 -23.22 -2.42 6.84
C GLU A 115 -22.82 -3.18 8.12
N CYS A 116 -21.87 -4.11 8.02
CA CYS A 116 -21.44 -4.96 9.15
C CYS A 116 -20.24 -4.37 9.91
N GLN A 117 -20.26 -4.48 11.23
CA GLN A 117 -19.19 -4.00 12.12
C GLN A 117 -18.67 -5.11 13.03
N ALA A 118 -17.45 -4.95 13.55
CA ALA A 118 -16.91 -5.86 14.55
C ALA A 118 -17.69 -5.72 15.87
N LEU A 119 -17.93 -6.84 16.54
CA LEU A 119 -18.54 -6.86 17.86
C LEU A 119 -17.46 -6.61 18.91
N ASN A 120 -17.62 -5.53 19.68
CA ASN A 120 -16.83 -5.26 20.87
C ASN A 120 -17.75 -5.34 22.09
N PHE A 121 -17.37 -6.13 23.09
CA PHE A 121 -18.08 -6.17 24.35
C PHE A 121 -17.69 -4.98 25.21
N ASP A 122 -18.66 -4.43 25.95
CA ASP A 122 -18.38 -3.42 26.95
C ASP A 122 -17.58 -4.05 28.10
N PRO A 123 -16.39 -3.52 28.44
CA PRO A 123 -15.58 -4.08 29.50
C PRO A 123 -16.13 -3.71 30.88
N GLU A 124 -16.00 -4.63 31.83
CA GLU A 124 -16.25 -4.33 33.24
C GLU A 124 -15.01 -3.65 33.84
N GLY A 125 -15.18 -2.40 34.29
CA GLY A 125 -14.12 -1.56 34.86
C GLY A 125 -13.80 -1.91 36.31
N THR A 126 -13.28 -3.11 36.56
CA THR A 126 -12.91 -3.59 37.91
C THR A 126 -11.47 -4.09 37.94
N LEU A 127 -10.90 -4.21 39.15
CA LEU A 127 -9.61 -4.84 39.36
C LEU A 127 -9.79 -6.34 39.59
N TYR A 128 -9.33 -7.15 38.64
CA TYR A 128 -9.36 -8.61 38.76
C TYR A 128 -8.22 -9.08 39.67
N SER A 129 -8.57 -9.68 40.81
CA SER A 129 -7.59 -10.29 41.74
C SER A 129 -7.30 -11.75 41.40
N ASP A 130 -8.25 -12.42 40.74
CA ASP A 130 -8.15 -13.80 40.27
C ASP A 130 -7.55 -13.86 38.85
N PRO A 131 -6.88 -14.96 38.45
CA PRO A 131 -6.31 -15.09 37.12
C PRO A 131 -7.41 -15.12 36.04
N VAL A 132 -7.23 -14.33 34.98
CA VAL A 132 -8.16 -14.24 33.84
C VAL A 132 -7.60 -15.00 32.64
N ALA A 133 -8.35 -15.99 32.15
CA ALA A 133 -8.01 -16.70 30.93
C ALA A 133 -8.36 -15.84 29.69
N VAL A 134 -7.39 -15.66 28.79
CA VAL A 134 -7.58 -14.92 27.53
C VAL A 134 -7.62 -15.93 26.38
N LEU A 135 -8.74 -15.96 25.66
CA LEU A 135 -8.97 -16.84 24.51
C LEU A 135 -9.04 -15.99 23.24
N ASP A 136 -8.37 -16.45 22.19
CA ASP A 136 -8.35 -15.78 20.88
C ASP A 136 -8.42 -16.79 19.74
N PHE A 137 -8.97 -16.38 18.60
CA PHE A 137 -9.03 -17.17 17.39
C PHE A 137 -7.75 -16.99 16.57
N ARG A 138 -7.11 -18.10 16.20
CA ARG A 138 -6.00 -18.07 15.25
C ARG A 138 -6.50 -17.75 13.84
N SER A 139 -6.16 -16.56 13.33
CA SER A 139 -6.46 -16.14 11.96
C SER A 139 -7.96 -16.16 11.63
N LEU A 140 -8.78 -15.50 12.47
CA LEU A 140 -10.25 -15.47 12.37
C LEU A 140 -10.77 -15.26 10.94
N TYR A 141 -10.45 -14.13 10.29
CA TYR A 141 -11.01 -13.80 8.97
C TYR A 141 -10.58 -14.76 7.85
N PRO A 142 -9.30 -15.12 7.68
CA PRO A 142 -8.91 -16.14 6.71
C PRO A 142 -9.65 -17.48 6.92
N SER A 143 -9.80 -17.93 8.15
CA SER A 143 -10.50 -19.17 8.47
C SER A 143 -11.98 -19.11 8.08
N VAL A 144 -12.67 -18.00 8.36
CA VAL A 144 -14.06 -17.78 7.94
C VAL A 144 -14.19 -17.77 6.42
N VAL A 145 -13.29 -17.05 5.72
CA VAL A 145 -13.29 -16.98 4.25
C VAL A 145 -13.19 -18.37 3.62
N CYS A 146 -12.29 -19.21 4.14
CA CYS A 146 -12.12 -20.58 3.65
C CYS A 146 -13.30 -21.49 4.03
N ALA A 147 -13.77 -21.44 5.27
CA ALA A 147 -14.83 -22.34 5.76
C ALA A 147 -16.18 -22.12 5.05
N TYR A 148 -16.49 -20.87 4.70
CA TYR A 148 -17.76 -20.49 4.08
C TYR A 148 -17.65 -20.18 2.57
N ASN A 149 -16.51 -20.52 1.95
CA ASN A 149 -16.29 -20.35 0.51
C ASN A 149 -16.54 -18.91 0.01
N TYR A 150 -16.06 -17.91 0.76
CA TYR A 150 -16.17 -16.50 0.38
C TYR A 150 -15.15 -16.17 -0.71
N CYS A 151 -15.63 -15.93 -1.92
CA CYS A 151 -14.82 -15.53 -3.05
C CYS A 151 -15.61 -14.63 -3.99
N TYR A 152 -14.93 -13.78 -4.77
CA TYR A 152 -15.56 -13.04 -5.86
C TYR A 152 -16.20 -13.97 -6.90
N SER A 153 -15.66 -15.17 -7.11
CA SER A 153 -16.19 -16.15 -8.07
C SER A 153 -17.42 -16.92 -7.59
N THR A 154 -17.73 -16.88 -6.29
CA THR A 154 -18.84 -17.61 -5.66
C THR A 154 -19.96 -16.70 -5.18
N CYS A 155 -19.73 -15.38 -5.21
CA CYS A 155 -20.70 -14.39 -4.77
C CYS A 155 -21.76 -14.14 -5.85
N LEU A 156 -23.03 -14.32 -5.49
CA LEU A 156 -24.17 -14.19 -6.42
C LEU A 156 -24.98 -12.89 -6.24
N GLY A 157 -24.67 -12.10 -5.21
CA GLY A 157 -25.38 -10.86 -4.88
C GLY A 157 -26.27 -10.97 -3.63
N LYS A 158 -27.01 -9.90 -3.34
CA LYS A 158 -27.94 -9.85 -2.20
C LYS A 158 -29.16 -10.73 -2.50
N LEU A 159 -29.62 -11.52 -1.53
CA LEU A 159 -30.74 -12.45 -1.71
C LEU A 159 -32.02 -11.77 -2.22
N GLU A 160 -32.32 -10.56 -1.72
CA GLU A 160 -33.46 -9.74 -2.15
C GLU A 160 -33.40 -9.39 -3.65
N ALA A 161 -32.19 -9.17 -4.18
CA ALA A 161 -31.96 -8.89 -5.60
C ALA A 161 -31.93 -10.17 -6.47
N MET A 162 -31.77 -11.34 -5.85
CA MET A 162 -31.69 -12.64 -6.53
C MET A 162 -33.07 -13.24 -6.88
N ALA A 163 -34.10 -12.97 -6.08
CA ALA A 163 -35.44 -13.51 -6.30
C ALA A 163 -36.05 -13.21 -7.70
N PRO A 164 -35.96 -11.97 -8.24
CA PRO A 164 -36.45 -11.68 -9.59
C PRO A 164 -35.51 -12.12 -10.73
N THR A 165 -34.19 -12.22 -10.48
CA THR A 165 -33.20 -12.67 -11.48
C THR A 165 -33.28 -14.16 -11.77
N LEU A 166 -33.56 -14.99 -10.76
CA LEU A 166 -33.80 -16.42 -10.96
C LEU A 166 -35.14 -16.73 -11.64
N ARG A 167 -36.13 -15.83 -11.53
CA ARG A 167 -37.45 -15.99 -12.17
C ARG A 167 -37.49 -15.64 -13.67
N ARG A 168 -36.34 -15.33 -14.29
CA ARG A 168 -36.26 -14.95 -15.72
C ARG A 168 -37.01 -13.64 -16.05
N GLU A 169 -37.35 -12.86 -15.03
CA GLU A 169 -38.05 -11.57 -15.11
C GLU A 169 -37.10 -10.37 -14.94
N ALA A 170 -35.81 -10.61 -14.66
CA ALA A 170 -34.88 -9.53 -14.42
C ALA A 170 -34.56 -8.72 -15.68
N GLY A 171 -34.46 -7.40 -15.47
CA GLY A 171 -33.95 -6.44 -16.44
C GLY A 171 -32.52 -6.74 -16.92
N PRO A 172 -31.98 -5.91 -17.82
CA PRO A 172 -30.77 -6.23 -18.61
C PRO A 172 -29.46 -6.36 -17.80
N SER A 173 -29.40 -5.91 -16.55
CA SER A 173 -28.16 -5.83 -15.76
C SER A 173 -28.42 -5.99 -14.26
N HIS A 174 -27.52 -6.69 -13.55
CA HIS A 174 -27.51 -6.86 -12.09
C HIS A 174 -26.29 -6.15 -11.50
N LYS A 175 -26.51 -5.30 -10.47
CA LYS A 175 -25.43 -4.61 -9.76
C LYS A 175 -24.72 -5.56 -8.80
N PHE A 176 -23.47 -5.86 -9.09
CA PHE A 176 -22.56 -6.65 -8.26
C PHE A 176 -21.45 -5.76 -7.71
N GLY A 177 -21.62 -5.28 -6.49
CA GLY A 177 -20.70 -4.30 -5.89
C GLY A 177 -20.67 -3.00 -6.71
N CYS A 178 -19.52 -2.70 -7.31
CA CYS A 178 -19.32 -1.55 -8.22
C CYS A 178 -19.46 -1.91 -9.71
N LEU A 179 -19.78 -3.17 -10.03
CA LEU A 179 -19.93 -3.67 -11.40
C LEU A 179 -21.38 -3.85 -11.78
N GLU A 180 -21.66 -3.69 -13.06
CA GLU A 180 -22.93 -4.05 -13.68
C GLU A 180 -22.71 -5.29 -14.54
N LEU A 181 -23.25 -6.42 -14.11
CA LEU A 181 -23.07 -7.71 -14.77
C LEU A 181 -24.37 -8.12 -15.48
N PRO A 182 -24.30 -8.56 -16.75
CA PRO A 182 -25.47 -9.13 -17.39
C PRO A 182 -25.82 -10.47 -16.73
N PRO A 183 -27.10 -10.85 -16.66
CA PRO A 183 -27.54 -12.08 -15.98
C PRO A 183 -26.91 -13.37 -16.53
N ARG A 184 -26.47 -13.38 -17.79
CA ARG A 184 -25.75 -14.50 -18.41
C ARG A 184 -24.29 -14.64 -17.97
N ALA A 185 -23.66 -13.60 -17.43
CA ALA A 185 -22.26 -13.67 -16.99
C ALA A 185 -22.09 -14.51 -15.70
N LEU A 186 -23.19 -14.75 -14.97
CA LEU A 186 -23.22 -15.59 -13.78
C LEU A 186 -23.59 -17.06 -14.09
N ALA A 187 -24.03 -17.34 -15.32
CA ALA A 187 -24.43 -18.68 -15.78
C ALA A 187 -23.23 -19.42 -16.40
N THR A 188 -22.57 -20.19 -15.53
CA THR A 188 -21.86 -21.47 -15.74
C THR A 188 -20.87 -21.68 -16.89
N ARG A 189 -19.73 -22.28 -16.47
CA ARG A 189 -18.72 -23.02 -17.26
C ARG A 189 -19.28 -24.18 -18.12
N ASP A 190 -20.52 -24.58 -17.90
CA ASP A 190 -21.12 -25.79 -18.50
C ASP A 190 -21.50 -25.61 -19.98
N GLU A 191 -21.82 -24.40 -20.44
CA GLU A 191 -22.08 -24.16 -21.87
C GLU A 191 -20.79 -24.12 -22.72
N ALA A 192 -19.62 -24.01 -22.10
CA ALA A 192 -18.35 -23.97 -22.82
C ALA A 192 -17.80 -25.36 -23.22
N HIS A 193 -18.39 -26.46 -22.74
CA HIS A 193 -17.96 -27.84 -23.01
C HIS A 193 -18.92 -28.65 -23.91
N GLY A 194 -19.81 -27.99 -24.66
CA GLY A 194 -20.53 -28.65 -25.75
C GLY A 194 -19.57 -29.25 -26.81
N PRO A 195 -19.94 -30.35 -27.50
CA PRO A 195 -19.03 -31.20 -28.30
C PRO A 195 -18.49 -30.57 -29.60
N SER A 196 -18.54 -29.25 -29.73
CA SER A 196 -17.90 -28.47 -30.80
C SER A 196 -17.05 -27.37 -30.16
N GLY A 197 -15.75 -27.61 -29.97
CA GLY A 197 -14.83 -26.60 -29.44
C GLY A 197 -14.55 -25.44 -30.43
N PRO A 198 -13.47 -24.70 -30.23
CA PRO A 198 -13.22 -23.74 -29.14
C PRO A 198 -12.86 -22.35 -29.73
N ARG A 199 -13.14 -21.20 -29.06
CA ARG A 199 -12.35 -19.92 -29.18
C ARG A 199 -12.95 -18.66 -28.56
N ASP A 200 -14.24 -18.60 -28.24
CA ASP A 200 -14.89 -17.29 -28.08
C ASP A 200 -15.30 -16.84 -26.68
N ALA A 201 -15.07 -17.63 -25.61
CA ALA A 201 -15.28 -17.12 -24.25
C ALA A 201 -14.41 -15.87 -23.97
N GLY A 202 -13.15 -15.90 -24.44
CA GLY A 202 -12.26 -14.75 -24.35
C GLY A 202 -12.64 -13.58 -25.27
N SER A 203 -13.28 -13.81 -26.42
CA SER A 203 -13.71 -12.72 -27.31
C SER A 203 -15.02 -12.08 -26.83
N GLN A 204 -15.95 -12.85 -26.26
CA GLN A 204 -17.17 -12.38 -25.63
C GLN A 204 -16.86 -11.60 -24.35
N LEU A 205 -15.90 -12.07 -23.54
CA LEU A 205 -15.41 -11.34 -22.37
C LEU A 205 -14.62 -10.08 -22.76
N ARG A 206 -13.79 -10.14 -23.82
CA ARG A 206 -13.15 -8.94 -24.39
C ARG A 206 -14.17 -7.95 -24.95
N ALA A 207 -15.25 -8.42 -25.55
CA ALA A 207 -16.34 -7.57 -26.04
C ALA A 207 -17.14 -6.94 -24.89
N ALA A 208 -17.39 -7.69 -23.81
CA ALA A 208 -18.03 -7.18 -22.60
C ALA A 208 -17.14 -6.15 -21.87
N LEU A 209 -15.85 -6.45 -21.70
CA LEU A 209 -14.87 -5.54 -21.10
C LEU A 209 -14.64 -4.28 -21.95
N ARG A 210 -14.69 -4.38 -23.29
CA ARG A 210 -14.66 -3.20 -24.18
C ARG A 210 -15.91 -2.33 -24.02
N ARG A 211 -17.09 -2.90 -23.77
CA ARG A 211 -18.31 -2.13 -23.49
C ARG A 211 -18.26 -1.43 -22.15
N VAL A 212 -17.69 -2.07 -21.12
CA VAL A 212 -17.49 -1.44 -19.79
C VAL A 212 -16.40 -0.35 -19.85
N GLY A 213 -15.33 -0.54 -20.63
CA GLY A 213 -14.29 0.48 -20.83
C GLY A 213 -14.67 1.61 -21.79
N ALA A 214 -15.69 1.43 -22.63
CA ALA A 214 -16.17 2.45 -23.58
C ALA A 214 -17.29 3.35 -23.03
N ALA A 215 -17.75 3.13 -21.80
CA ALA A 215 -18.57 4.08 -21.07
C ALA A 215 -17.68 5.26 -20.59
N ALA A 216 -17.19 6.06 -21.54
CA ALA A 216 -16.69 7.39 -21.27
C ALA A 216 -17.87 8.27 -20.80
N PRO A 217 -17.67 9.20 -19.86
CA PRO A 217 -18.73 10.14 -19.47
C PRO A 217 -19.13 10.99 -20.69
N PRO A 218 -20.41 11.41 -20.79
CA PRO A 218 -20.83 12.31 -21.87
C PRO A 218 -20.00 13.61 -21.80
N ALA A 219 -19.51 14.03 -22.96
CA ALA A 219 -18.85 15.32 -23.11
C ALA A 219 -19.91 16.42 -23.00
N ASP A 220 -19.99 17.07 -21.85
CA ASP A 220 -20.74 18.31 -21.70
C ASP A 220 -19.93 19.45 -22.33
N SER A 221 -20.30 19.77 -23.57
CA SER A 221 -20.02 21.06 -24.17
C SER A 221 -20.92 22.11 -23.52
N ASP A 222 -20.36 22.90 -22.61
CA ASP A 222 -20.72 24.32 -22.43
C ASP A 222 -19.67 25.02 -21.51
N GLN A 223 -18.90 25.93 -22.10
CA GLN A 223 -18.15 27.01 -21.44
C GLN A 223 -18.64 28.33 -22.09
N PRO A 224 -18.50 29.54 -21.49
CA PRO A 224 -17.46 29.98 -20.54
C PRO A 224 -17.98 30.85 -19.36
N THR A 225 -17.26 31.08 -18.25
CA THR A 225 -16.32 32.22 -18.07
C THR A 225 -15.79 32.27 -16.62
N SER A 226 -14.51 32.67 -16.48
CA SER A 226 -13.85 33.35 -15.35
C SER A 226 -14.18 33.00 -13.89
N ALA A 227 -13.21 32.38 -13.19
CA ALA A 227 -12.64 32.93 -11.95
C ALA A 227 -11.41 32.10 -11.49
N THR A 228 -10.29 32.80 -11.44
CA THR A 228 -9.02 32.60 -10.70
C THR A 228 -9.09 31.82 -9.37
N ASN A 229 -8.21 30.80 -9.25
CA ASN A 229 -7.27 30.39 -8.17
C ASN A 229 -7.37 31.00 -6.74
N PRO A 230 -6.77 30.42 -5.65
CA PRO A 230 -5.76 29.33 -5.55
C PRO A 230 -5.94 28.35 -4.35
N SER A 231 -5.16 27.27 -4.29
CA SER A 231 -4.56 26.71 -3.05
C SER A 231 -3.89 25.35 -3.33
N ALA A 232 -2.80 25.38 -4.10
CA ALA A 232 -1.73 24.40 -3.99
C ALA A 232 -0.74 24.98 -2.97
N ALA A 233 -0.72 24.45 -1.76
CA ALA A 233 0.24 24.82 -0.74
C ALA A 233 0.84 23.58 -0.07
N ALA A 234 2.17 23.62 0.00
CA ALA A 234 3.07 22.90 0.91
C ALA A 234 3.49 21.47 0.52
N TYR A 235 4.72 21.30 -0.03
CA TYR A 235 5.92 21.10 0.80
C TYR A 235 7.20 20.92 -0.05
N SER A 236 8.16 21.85 0.07
CA SER A 236 9.60 21.57 -0.09
C SER A 236 10.43 22.74 0.47
N PRO A 237 11.71 22.49 0.86
CA PRO A 237 12.21 22.89 2.18
C PRO A 237 13.04 24.18 2.15
N ALA A 238 12.91 24.99 3.19
CA ALA A 238 13.73 26.17 3.40
C ALA A 238 15.02 25.81 4.16
N ALA A 239 16.15 26.07 3.52
CA ALA A 239 17.45 26.23 4.16
C ALA A 239 17.52 27.64 4.77
N SER A 240 18.02 27.77 6.00
CA SER A 240 18.26 29.08 6.63
C SER A 240 19.57 29.08 7.41
N SER A 241 20.47 30.01 7.05
CA SER A 241 21.43 30.72 7.93
C SER A 241 22.24 31.70 7.05
N PRO A 242 22.86 32.78 7.58
CA PRO A 242 22.41 33.76 8.57
C PRO A 242 22.62 35.23 8.09
N ALA A 243 22.00 36.21 8.75
CA ALA A 243 22.46 37.61 8.71
C ALA A 243 22.37 38.24 10.10
N ALA A 244 23.46 38.88 10.50
CA ALA A 244 23.72 39.51 11.80
C ALA A 244 23.13 40.94 11.90
N PRO A 245 23.13 41.58 13.09
CA PRO A 245 22.09 42.53 13.52
C PRO A 245 22.48 44.01 13.42
N SER A 246 21.48 44.89 13.42
CA SER A 246 21.66 46.33 13.64
C SER A 246 20.89 46.84 14.86
N ALA A 247 21.67 47.34 15.82
CA ALA A 247 21.45 48.49 16.71
C ALA A 247 20.09 48.72 17.41
N ALA A 248 20.17 48.79 18.74
CA ALA A 248 19.19 49.32 19.69
C ALA A 248 18.98 50.85 19.54
N PRO A 249 17.99 51.41 20.27
CA PRO A 249 18.36 52.47 21.20
C PRO A 249 17.78 52.31 22.61
N SER A 250 18.50 52.95 23.52
CA SER A 250 18.35 53.09 24.96
C SER A 250 17.09 53.84 25.44
N ALA A 251 16.44 53.33 26.49
CA ALA A 251 16.30 53.95 27.81
C ALA A 251 15.64 52.94 28.76
#